data_AF-A0A351ACQ1-F1
#
_entry.id   AF-A0A351ACQ1-F1
#
_cell.length_a   1.000
_cell.length_b   1.000
_cell.length_c   1.000
_cell.angle_alpha   90.00
_cell.angle_beta   90.00
_cell.angle_gamma   90.00
#
_symmetry.space_group_name_H-M   'P 1'
#
loop_
_entity.id
_entity.type
_entity.pdbx_description
1 polymer ?
#
loop_
_entity_poly.entity_id
_entity_poly.type
_entity_poly.pdbx_seq_one_letter_code
_entity_poly.pdbx_strand_id
1 'polypeptide(L)'
;MRTSIILGSLLAATSVLAQSEFGIPWRADAFRAGEKAYVVGAPTPLGAFDYVTNVNVAPGSSGWALVTHRRRTPEDAMTNPPRPVERQLSYSLFNLATGKVHHLKDGFLPTMPGVTMTHAAGDIVVFGTVGAIFASDRQTKQIAYDCRTSRTLDLPENEDAWVLNDQEILTTFEGRFWIMNWNGERKSLTSEVAENTVTLTPNPSQFVVMSSTGSGRPQWLLLDAKAQTVTPISMEEAASRSLPGARPLQVRQEADSEIATTFSAWIEGRNQKAPQARGSVLTAQASSDTRLPHELDSSARIAADMRSSSLYALVGTTYDATNQPNAAWFVRNEQLYVRRISELPLSDYEAYVRGTVQLNAMNRAKMVAVAAMLFSADHDGATPENKGWQDALRSYLRDPSAMDGIVYLGDGKLRNEIENPSSTFMGFLDTPYGRVNMAWDGSARWVPKPAP
;
A
#
# COMPACT_ATOMS: atom_id res chain seq x y z
N MET A 1 -44.42 16.46 17.92
CA MET A 1 -43.75 17.38 16.99
C MET A 1 -42.44 16.74 16.55
N ARG A 2 -42.39 16.33 15.28
CA ARG A 2 -41.20 15.85 14.59
C ARG A 2 -40.44 17.04 13.98
N THR A 3 -39.19 16.79 13.61
CA THR A 3 -38.33 17.50 12.62
C THR A 3 -37.26 18.44 13.19
N SER A 4 -36.05 18.31 12.61
CA SER A 4 -34.80 19.07 12.84
C SER A 4 -33.96 18.51 13.99
N ILE A 5 -32.75 17.95 13.80
CA ILE A 5 -31.62 18.42 13.00
C ILE A 5 -30.90 17.21 12.37
N ILE A 6 -31.15 16.97 11.08
CA ILE A 6 -30.25 16.24 10.18
C ILE A 6 -29.60 17.33 9.33
N LEU A 7 -28.53 17.95 9.82
CA LEU A 7 -27.78 18.95 9.06
C LEU A 7 -26.25 18.88 9.28
N GLY A 8 -25.75 17.77 9.86
CA GLY A 8 -24.32 17.51 10.03
C GLY A 8 -23.68 16.67 8.92
N SER A 9 -24.48 15.91 8.17
CA SER A 9 -23.98 14.89 7.23
C SER A 9 -23.97 15.34 5.76
N LEU A 10 -24.56 16.49 5.44
CA LEU A 10 -24.62 16.99 4.06
C LEU A 10 -23.48 17.98 3.70
N LEU A 11 -22.76 18.51 4.70
CA LEU A 11 -21.67 19.48 4.49
C LEU A 11 -20.29 18.83 4.24
N ALA A 12 -20.15 17.52 4.44
CA ALA A 12 -18.92 16.78 4.11
C ALA A 12 -18.83 16.37 2.63
N ALA A 13 -19.92 16.49 1.86
CA ALA A 13 -19.97 16.11 0.44
C ALA A 13 -19.65 17.25 -0.53
N THR A 14 -19.58 18.51 -0.06
CA THR A 14 -19.38 19.69 -0.93
C THR A 14 -18.06 20.44 -0.74
N SER A 15 -17.17 19.99 0.16
CA SER A 15 -15.84 20.60 0.35
C SER A 15 -14.71 19.95 -0.46
N VAL A 16 -15.03 19.13 -1.47
CA VAL A 16 -14.04 18.47 -2.36
C VAL A 16 -13.63 19.34 -3.56
N LEU A 17 -14.24 20.51 -3.76
CA LEU A 17 -13.92 21.40 -4.88
C LEU A 17 -12.86 22.43 -4.51
N ALA A 18 -11.67 21.95 -4.18
CA ALA A 18 -10.42 22.63 -4.52
C ALA A 18 -9.69 21.69 -5.48
N GLN A 19 -10.24 21.56 -6.68
CA GLN A 19 -9.55 20.90 -7.79
C GLN A 19 -8.26 21.69 -8.03
N SER A 20 -7.12 21.01 -7.93
CA SER A 20 -5.91 21.52 -8.57
C SER A 20 -6.20 21.67 -10.07
N GLU A 21 -5.48 22.54 -10.77
CA GLU A 21 -5.57 22.65 -12.25
C GLU A 21 -5.40 21.30 -12.98
N PHE A 22 -4.95 20.26 -12.27
CA PHE A 22 -4.69 18.92 -12.79
C PHE A 22 -5.72 17.86 -12.35
N GLY A 23 -6.84 18.24 -11.71
CA GLY A 23 -7.90 17.31 -11.30
C GLY A 23 -7.54 16.35 -10.16
N ILE A 24 -6.30 16.37 -9.68
CA ILE A 24 -5.80 15.56 -8.56
C ILE A 24 -5.90 16.39 -7.28
N PRO A 25 -6.61 15.94 -6.23
CA PRO A 25 -6.62 16.63 -4.95
C PRO A 25 -5.18 16.88 -4.48
N TRP A 26 -4.86 18.06 -3.94
CA TRP A 26 -3.50 18.38 -3.46
C TRP A 26 -2.98 17.45 -2.34
N ARG A 27 -3.84 16.57 -1.81
CA ARG A 27 -3.52 15.50 -0.84
C ARG A 27 -3.59 14.09 -1.42
N ALA A 28 -3.92 13.93 -2.69
CA ALA A 28 -3.89 12.62 -3.33
C ALA A 28 -2.44 12.29 -3.68
N ASP A 29 -2.08 11.04 -3.43
CA ASP A 29 -0.76 10.51 -3.78
C ASP A 29 -0.86 9.87 -5.16
N ALA A 30 0.17 9.99 -5.99
CA ALA A 30 0.23 9.25 -7.25
C ALA A 30 1.57 8.55 -7.37
N PHE A 31 1.58 7.41 -8.06
CA PHE A 31 2.76 6.61 -8.31
C PHE A 31 2.71 5.98 -9.70
N ARG A 32 3.88 5.65 -10.23
CA ARG A 32 4.02 4.87 -11.46
C ARG A 32 4.36 3.41 -11.15
N ALA A 33 3.85 2.52 -11.99
CA ALA A 33 4.12 1.10 -11.98
C ALA A 33 4.26 0.60 -13.42
N GLY A 34 5.50 0.52 -13.90
CA GLY A 34 5.83 0.21 -15.29
C GLY A 34 5.36 1.30 -16.25
N GLU A 35 4.57 0.93 -17.25
CA GLU A 35 4.00 1.85 -18.25
C GLU A 35 2.72 2.54 -17.80
N LYS A 36 2.24 2.25 -16.58
CA LYS A 36 1.02 2.82 -16.03
C LYS A 36 1.31 3.74 -14.85
N ALA A 37 0.49 4.75 -14.67
CA ALA A 37 0.46 5.55 -13.46
C ALA A 37 -0.88 5.37 -12.74
N TYR A 38 -0.86 5.65 -11.44
CA TYR A 38 -1.99 5.45 -10.55
C TYR A 38 -2.09 6.61 -9.57
N VAL A 39 -3.31 6.96 -9.22
CA VAL A 39 -3.62 7.90 -8.12
C VAL A 39 -4.29 7.15 -6.98
N VAL A 40 -3.89 7.49 -5.76
CA VAL A 40 -4.38 6.96 -4.50
C VAL A 40 -5.29 8.00 -3.87
N GLY A 41 -6.58 7.71 -3.85
CA GLY A 41 -7.60 8.57 -3.27
C GLY A 41 -7.40 8.82 -1.77
N ALA A 42 -8.19 9.73 -1.20
CA ALA A 42 -8.11 10.06 0.22
C ALA A 42 -8.49 8.86 1.13
N PRO A 43 -7.90 8.76 2.33
CA PRO A 43 -8.27 7.73 3.30
C PRO A 43 -9.71 7.89 3.75
N THR A 44 -10.53 6.86 3.53
CA THR A 44 -11.94 6.83 3.92
C THR A 44 -12.14 5.82 5.05
N PRO A 45 -12.60 6.23 6.25
CA PRO A 45 -12.90 5.30 7.33
C PRO A 45 -14.13 4.46 6.97
N LEU A 46 -14.07 3.16 7.25
CA LEU A 46 -15.19 2.25 7.03
C LEU A 46 -16.07 2.15 8.27
N GLY A 47 -17.20 2.87 8.28
CA GLY A 47 -18.17 2.82 9.38
C GLY A 47 -18.85 1.47 9.60
N ALA A 48 -18.60 0.47 8.75
CA ALA A 48 -19.10 -0.89 8.91
C ALA A 48 -18.43 -1.65 10.08
N PHE A 49 -17.26 -1.18 10.53
CA PHE A 49 -16.49 -1.81 11.59
C PHE A 49 -16.13 -0.79 12.67
N ASP A 50 -16.40 -1.13 13.92
CA ASP A 50 -16.22 -0.21 15.06
C ASP A 50 -14.83 -0.38 15.72
N TYR A 51 -14.44 -1.63 15.98
CA TYR A 51 -13.12 -2.02 16.48
C TYR A 51 -12.58 -3.21 15.68
N VAL A 52 -11.62 -2.96 14.78
CA VAL A 52 -10.97 -3.96 13.94
C VAL A 52 -9.75 -4.52 14.66
N THR A 53 -9.67 -5.83 14.83
CA THR A 53 -8.53 -6.51 15.47
C THR A 53 -7.61 -7.17 14.45
N ASN A 54 -8.13 -7.56 13.29
CA ASN A 54 -7.36 -8.18 12.23
C ASN A 54 -8.01 -7.96 10.86
N VAL A 55 -7.17 -7.89 9.82
CA VAL A 55 -7.60 -7.91 8.42
C VAL A 55 -6.72 -8.91 7.69
N ASN A 56 -7.34 -9.93 7.11
CA ASN A 56 -6.66 -10.96 6.35
C ASN A 56 -7.15 -10.92 4.89
N VAL A 57 -6.23 -10.69 3.96
CA VAL A 57 -6.50 -10.69 2.53
C VAL A 57 -5.90 -11.96 1.94
N ALA A 58 -6.69 -12.69 1.16
CA ALA A 58 -6.21 -13.87 0.48
C ALA A 58 -5.39 -13.50 -0.75
N PRO A 59 -4.42 -14.34 -1.13
CA PRO A 59 -3.87 -14.30 -2.49
C PRO A 59 -5.00 -14.55 -3.49
N GLY A 60 -5.11 -13.66 -4.48
CA GLY A 60 -6.14 -13.71 -5.52
C GLY A 60 -6.64 -12.32 -5.92
N SER A 61 -7.49 -12.28 -6.94
CA SER A 61 -7.95 -11.07 -7.61
C SER A 61 -9.37 -10.61 -7.22
N SER A 62 -9.88 -11.10 -6.09
CA SER A 62 -11.29 -10.88 -5.72
C SER A 62 -11.56 -9.55 -5.03
N GLY A 63 -10.52 -8.94 -4.44
CA GLY A 63 -10.65 -7.77 -3.57
C GLY A 63 -11.32 -8.05 -2.22
N TRP A 64 -11.68 -9.31 -1.89
CA TRP A 64 -12.23 -9.64 -0.58
C TRP A 64 -11.15 -9.64 0.50
N ALA A 65 -11.54 -9.24 1.71
CA ALA A 65 -10.78 -9.29 2.94
C ALA A 65 -11.64 -9.91 4.05
N LEU A 66 -11.08 -10.82 4.84
CA LEU A 66 -11.65 -11.27 6.09
C LEU A 66 -11.29 -10.27 7.20
N VAL A 67 -12.29 -9.56 7.70
CA VAL A 67 -12.16 -8.58 8.78
C VAL A 67 -12.62 -9.24 10.08
N THR A 68 -11.71 -9.34 11.05
CA THR A 68 -12.04 -9.70 12.43
C THR A 68 -12.28 -8.40 13.20
N HIS A 69 -13.45 -8.27 13.79
CA HIS A 69 -13.85 -7.05 14.47
C HIS A 69 -14.74 -7.35 15.67
N ARG A 70 -14.99 -6.31 16.47
CA ARG A 70 -15.94 -6.32 17.59
C ARG A 70 -16.49 -4.91 17.80
N ARG A 71 -17.44 -4.78 18.71
CA ARG A 71 -17.86 -3.46 19.21
C ARG A 71 -16.79 -2.86 20.12
N ARG A 72 -16.64 -1.54 20.08
CA ARG A 72 -15.89 -0.78 21.08
C ARG A 72 -16.56 -0.93 22.43
N THR A 73 -15.74 -0.98 23.46
CA THR A 73 -16.18 -0.91 24.85
C THR A 73 -15.57 0.32 25.51
N PRO A 74 -16.12 0.80 26.64
CA PRO A 74 -15.54 1.93 27.37
C PRO A 74 -14.07 1.72 27.74
N GLU A 75 -13.65 0.48 27.97
CA GLU A 75 -12.26 0.14 28.30
C GLU A 75 -11.29 0.40 27.14
N ASP A 76 -11.75 0.40 25.89
CA ASP A 76 -10.89 0.68 24.73
C ASP A 76 -10.40 2.14 24.69
N ALA A 77 -11.05 3.04 25.42
CA ALA A 77 -10.64 4.43 25.55
C ALA A 77 -9.71 4.67 26.76
N MET A 78 -9.45 3.65 27.58
CA MET A 78 -8.62 3.78 28.78
C MET A 78 -7.14 3.76 28.41
N THR A 79 -6.34 4.65 29.01
CA THR A 79 -4.88 4.66 28.85
C THR A 79 -4.23 3.38 29.41
N ASN A 80 -4.84 2.79 30.44
CA ASN A 80 -4.42 1.55 31.09
C ASN A 80 -5.64 0.64 31.24
N PRO A 81 -6.06 -0.08 30.19
CA PRO A 81 -7.18 -0.99 30.29
C PRO A 81 -6.85 -2.11 31.29
N PRO A 82 -7.82 -2.56 32.10
CA PRO A 82 -7.66 -3.79 32.90
C PRO A 82 -7.35 -4.97 31.97
N ARG A 83 -6.81 -6.08 32.54
CA ARG A 83 -6.45 -7.28 31.76
C ARG A 83 -7.51 -7.60 30.70
N PRO A 84 -7.11 -7.89 29.45
CA PRO A 84 -8.06 -8.12 28.38
C PRO A 84 -9.00 -9.27 28.75
N VAL A 85 -10.27 -8.93 29.00
CA VAL A 85 -11.35 -9.91 29.07
C VAL A 85 -11.49 -10.49 27.67
N GLU A 86 -11.60 -11.81 27.55
CA GLU A 86 -11.86 -12.45 26.26
C GLU A 86 -13.17 -11.91 25.69
N ARG A 87 -13.08 -11.21 24.55
CA ARG A 87 -14.24 -10.56 23.92
C ARG A 87 -14.69 -11.40 22.74
N GLN A 88 -16.01 -11.53 22.59
CA GLN A 88 -16.59 -12.18 21.42
C GLN A 88 -16.20 -11.40 20.16
N LEU A 89 -15.49 -12.09 19.26
CA LEU A 89 -15.11 -11.58 17.96
C LEU A 89 -16.19 -11.91 16.94
N SER A 90 -16.40 -10.99 16.00
CA SER A 90 -17.22 -11.17 14.82
C SER A 90 -16.34 -11.21 13.58
N TYR A 91 -16.77 -11.96 12.57
CA TYR A 91 -16.09 -12.06 11.30
C TYR A 91 -16.96 -11.49 10.19
N SER A 92 -16.37 -10.74 9.29
CA SER A 92 -17.07 -10.22 8.12
C SER A 92 -16.16 -10.21 6.92
N LEU A 93 -16.71 -10.51 5.76
CA LEU A 93 -16.05 -10.32 4.49
C LEU A 93 -16.29 -8.90 4.03
N PHE A 94 -15.23 -8.22 3.62
CA PHE A 94 -15.29 -6.88 3.04
C PHE A 94 -14.64 -6.88 1.68
N ASN A 95 -15.37 -6.47 0.65
CA ASN A 95 -14.80 -6.29 -0.68
C ASN A 95 -14.22 -4.88 -0.79
N LEU A 96 -12.89 -4.79 -0.81
CA LEU A 96 -12.14 -3.54 -0.82
C LEU A 96 -12.36 -2.70 -2.09
N ALA A 97 -12.71 -3.35 -3.21
CA ALA A 97 -12.98 -2.67 -4.48
C ALA A 97 -14.41 -2.10 -4.53
N THR A 98 -15.40 -2.91 -4.16
CA THR A 98 -16.82 -2.55 -4.30
C THR A 98 -17.41 -1.90 -3.05
N GLY A 99 -16.76 -2.04 -1.90
CA GLY A 99 -17.28 -1.60 -0.60
C GLY A 99 -18.37 -2.51 -0.02
N LYS A 100 -18.63 -3.68 -0.64
CA LYS A 100 -19.64 -4.63 -0.17
C LYS A 100 -19.18 -5.27 1.14
N VAL A 101 -20.07 -5.24 2.14
CA VAL A 101 -19.87 -5.92 3.44
C VAL A 101 -20.77 -7.15 3.47
N HIS A 102 -20.22 -8.28 3.92
CA HIS A 102 -20.96 -9.51 4.13
C HIS A 102 -20.64 -10.08 5.51
N HIS A 103 -21.61 -10.06 6.40
CA HIS A 103 -21.44 -10.56 7.76
C HIS A 103 -21.53 -12.09 7.76
N LEU A 104 -20.52 -12.75 8.33
CA LEU A 104 -20.55 -14.20 8.50
C LEU A 104 -21.45 -14.53 9.70
N LYS A 105 -22.23 -15.61 9.60
CA LYS A 105 -23.11 -16.05 10.67
C LYS A 105 -22.29 -16.41 11.92
N ASP A 106 -22.82 -16.12 13.09
CA ASP A 106 -22.20 -16.53 14.35
C ASP A 106 -21.99 -18.06 14.37
N GLY A 107 -20.80 -18.48 14.77
CA GLY A 107 -20.41 -19.89 14.80
C GLY A 107 -20.09 -20.51 13.43
N PHE A 108 -20.17 -19.77 12.32
CA PHE A 108 -19.77 -20.27 11.00
C PHE A 108 -18.28 -20.64 10.96
N LEU A 109 -17.43 -19.72 11.43
CA LEU A 109 -16.02 -19.98 11.63
C LEU A 109 -15.81 -20.32 13.11
N PRO A 110 -14.95 -21.30 13.43
CA PRO A 110 -14.59 -21.55 14.81
C PRO A 110 -14.04 -20.26 15.41
N THR A 111 -14.41 -19.97 16.65
CA THR A 111 -13.88 -18.84 17.44
C THR A 111 -12.38 -18.97 17.75
N MET A 112 -11.72 -20.01 17.24
CA MET A 112 -10.31 -20.23 17.47
C MET A 112 -9.44 -19.21 16.73
N PRO A 113 -8.34 -18.75 17.35
CA PRO A 113 -7.32 -18.00 16.63
C PRO A 113 -6.77 -18.85 15.48
N GLY A 114 -6.58 -18.25 14.31
CA GLY A 114 -5.94 -18.93 13.16
C GLY A 114 -6.84 -19.21 11.96
N VAL A 115 -8.04 -18.61 11.88
CA VAL A 115 -8.78 -18.57 10.61
C VAL A 115 -8.11 -17.58 9.67
N THR A 116 -7.74 -18.06 8.48
CA THR A 116 -7.20 -17.24 7.40
C THR A 116 -8.01 -17.49 6.13
N MET A 117 -8.08 -16.48 5.28
CA MET A 117 -8.56 -16.62 3.92
C MET A 117 -7.37 -17.06 3.06
N THR A 118 -7.43 -18.27 2.53
CA THR A 118 -6.31 -18.93 1.82
C THR A 118 -6.34 -18.64 0.33
N HIS A 119 -7.53 -18.42 -0.24
CA HIS A 119 -7.70 -18.03 -1.63
C HIS A 119 -9.01 -17.26 -1.82
N ALA A 120 -9.09 -16.40 -2.85
CA ALA A 120 -10.35 -15.82 -3.26
C ALA A 120 -10.35 -15.42 -4.75
N ALA A 121 -11.43 -15.73 -5.46
CA ALA A 121 -11.66 -15.27 -6.83
C ALA A 121 -13.15 -14.93 -7.04
N GLY A 122 -13.43 -13.76 -7.63
CA GLY A 122 -14.80 -13.27 -7.76
C GLY A 122 -15.50 -13.14 -6.41
N ASP A 123 -16.67 -13.76 -6.27
CA ASP A 123 -17.45 -13.79 -5.01
C ASP A 123 -17.23 -15.05 -4.18
N ILE A 124 -16.25 -15.88 -4.52
CA ILE A 124 -15.95 -17.09 -3.75
C ILE A 124 -14.65 -16.89 -2.99
N VAL A 125 -14.71 -17.22 -1.70
CA VAL A 125 -13.56 -17.21 -0.80
C VAL A 125 -13.35 -18.60 -0.23
N VAL A 126 -12.08 -18.95 0.02
CA VAL A 126 -11.69 -20.17 0.72
C VAL A 126 -11.08 -19.76 2.05
N PHE A 127 -11.61 -20.34 3.12
CA PHE A 127 -11.06 -20.23 4.46
C PHE A 127 -10.25 -21.46 4.79
N GLY A 128 -9.11 -21.27 5.44
CA GLY A 128 -8.35 -22.31 6.12
C GLY A 128 -8.34 -22.04 7.62
N THR A 129 -8.49 -23.08 8.42
CA THR A 129 -8.27 -23.01 9.87
C THR A 129 -6.97 -23.70 10.20
N VAL A 130 -6.00 -22.98 10.77
CA VAL A 130 -4.76 -23.60 11.25
C VAL A 130 -5.02 -24.14 12.65
N GLY A 131 -4.96 -25.47 12.82
CA GLY A 131 -4.92 -26.08 14.15
C GLY A 131 -3.75 -25.54 14.98
N ALA A 132 -3.81 -25.65 16.32
CA ALA A 132 -2.80 -25.08 17.23
C ALA A 132 -1.36 -25.30 16.73
N ILE A 133 -0.58 -24.22 16.65
CA ILE A 133 0.74 -24.11 15.96
C ILE A 133 1.75 -25.21 16.37
N PHE A 134 1.56 -25.81 17.56
CA PHE A 134 2.45 -26.80 18.17
C PHE A 134 1.95 -28.25 18.13
N ALA A 135 0.80 -28.53 17.51
CA ALA A 135 0.36 -29.91 17.30
C ALA A 135 1.13 -30.52 16.11
N SER A 136 1.69 -31.72 16.30
CA SER A 136 2.36 -32.50 15.24
C SER A 136 1.41 -32.96 14.13
N ASP A 137 0.10 -32.84 14.36
CA ASP A 137 -0.97 -33.22 13.44
C ASP A 137 -1.77 -31.97 13.08
N ARG A 138 -1.24 -31.16 12.15
CA ARG A 138 -1.90 -29.94 11.69
C ARG A 138 -3.07 -30.33 10.80
N GLN A 139 -4.22 -30.64 11.40
CA GLN A 139 -5.45 -30.72 10.64
C GLN A 139 -5.86 -29.32 10.17
N THR A 140 -5.68 -29.04 8.88
CA THR A 140 -6.23 -27.84 8.25
C THR A 140 -7.59 -28.20 7.65
N LYS A 141 -8.66 -27.70 8.27
CA LYS A 141 -9.97 -27.71 7.64
C LYS A 141 -10.06 -26.53 6.68
N GLN A 142 -10.42 -26.79 5.42
CA GLN A 142 -10.74 -25.75 4.47
C GLN A 142 -12.24 -25.72 4.14
N ILE A 143 -12.77 -24.51 3.97
CA ILE A 143 -14.19 -24.30 3.66
C ILE A 143 -14.27 -23.25 2.55
N ALA A 144 -14.93 -23.59 1.45
CA ALA A 144 -15.30 -22.62 0.44
C ALA A 144 -16.64 -21.96 0.77
N TYR A 145 -16.74 -20.67 0.45
CA TYR A 145 -17.87 -19.83 0.78
C TYR A 145 -18.25 -18.93 -0.40
N ASP A 146 -19.51 -18.98 -0.83
CA ASP A 146 -20.05 -18.09 -1.85
C ASP A 146 -20.69 -16.85 -1.19
N CYS A 147 -20.08 -15.69 -1.38
CA CYS A 147 -20.51 -14.41 -0.80
C CYS A 147 -21.87 -13.92 -1.35
N ARG A 148 -22.38 -14.49 -2.44
CA ARG A 148 -23.68 -14.12 -3.03
C ARG A 148 -24.82 -14.86 -2.34
N THR A 149 -24.62 -16.15 -2.12
CA THR A 149 -25.66 -17.09 -1.69
C THR A 149 -25.51 -17.51 -0.22
N SER A 150 -24.37 -17.20 0.40
CA SER A 150 -23.96 -17.74 1.70
C SER A 150 -23.87 -19.27 1.72
N ARG A 151 -23.73 -19.90 0.55
CA ARG A 151 -23.51 -21.34 0.40
C ARG A 151 -22.10 -21.69 0.86
N THR A 152 -21.98 -22.81 1.55
CA THR A 152 -20.71 -23.36 2.05
C THR A 152 -20.44 -24.70 1.40
N LEU A 153 -19.16 -25.01 1.21
CA LEU A 153 -18.70 -26.33 0.78
C LEU A 153 -17.51 -26.72 1.65
N ASP A 154 -17.65 -27.80 2.41
CA ASP A 154 -16.53 -28.41 3.11
C ASP A 154 -15.56 -29.01 2.09
N LEU A 155 -14.29 -28.61 2.17
CA LEU A 155 -13.24 -29.09 1.31
C LEU A 155 -12.50 -30.26 2.01
N PRO A 156 -11.79 -31.13 1.26
CA PRO A 156 -10.96 -32.18 1.86
C PRO A 156 -9.99 -31.63 2.91
N GLU A 157 -9.79 -32.35 4.01
CA GLU A 157 -8.85 -31.96 5.07
C GLU A 157 -7.40 -32.05 4.60
N ASN A 158 -6.54 -31.17 5.12
CA ASN A 158 -5.09 -31.14 4.86
C ASN A 158 -4.68 -30.80 3.43
N GLU A 159 -5.59 -30.23 2.66
CA GLU A 159 -5.36 -29.96 1.25
C GLU A 159 -5.48 -28.48 0.96
N ASP A 160 -4.72 -28.02 -0.03
CA ASP A 160 -4.82 -26.67 -0.54
C ASP A 160 -5.97 -26.57 -1.56
N ALA A 161 -6.59 -25.40 -1.63
CA ALA A 161 -7.67 -25.15 -2.56
C ALA A 161 -7.62 -23.76 -3.20
N TRP A 162 -8.00 -23.71 -4.46
CA TRP A 162 -8.02 -22.51 -5.29
C TRP A 162 -9.33 -22.43 -6.06
N VAL A 163 -9.92 -21.24 -6.08
CA VAL A 163 -11.16 -20.97 -6.81
C VAL A 163 -10.82 -20.84 -8.30
N LEU A 164 -11.44 -21.67 -9.14
CA LEU A 164 -11.26 -21.62 -10.60
C LEU A 164 -12.23 -20.63 -11.24
N ASN A 165 -13.49 -20.72 -10.84
CA ASN A 165 -14.60 -19.91 -11.32
C ASN A 165 -15.73 -19.95 -10.29
N ASP A 166 -16.91 -19.48 -10.67
CA ASP A 166 -18.07 -19.38 -9.77
C ASP A 166 -18.73 -20.73 -9.43
N GLN A 167 -18.32 -21.82 -10.08
CA GLN A 167 -18.88 -23.17 -9.92
C GLN A 167 -17.88 -24.22 -9.45
N GLU A 168 -16.59 -23.98 -9.67
CA GLU A 168 -15.54 -24.99 -9.57
C GLU A 168 -14.36 -24.53 -8.70
N ILE A 169 -13.84 -25.48 -7.94
CA ILE A 169 -12.72 -25.30 -7.01
C ILE A 169 -11.69 -26.38 -7.31
N LEU A 170 -10.45 -25.96 -7.54
CA LEU A 170 -9.30 -26.84 -7.61
C LEU A 170 -8.88 -27.21 -6.20
N THR A 171 -8.77 -28.49 -5.90
CA THR A 171 -8.19 -28.98 -4.64
C THR A 171 -7.05 -29.93 -4.95
N THR A 172 -6.06 -30.00 -4.07
CA THR A 172 -5.21 -31.19 -3.98
C THR A 172 -5.95 -32.25 -3.16
N PHE A 173 -5.77 -33.54 -3.47
CA PHE A 173 -6.18 -34.65 -2.61
C PHE A 173 -5.39 -35.89 -2.98
N GLU A 174 -4.73 -36.51 -1.99
CA GLU A 174 -3.91 -37.72 -2.20
C GLU A 174 -2.83 -37.53 -3.29
N GLY A 175 -2.19 -36.36 -3.32
CA GLY A 175 -1.15 -36.05 -4.31
C GLY A 175 -1.67 -35.91 -5.75
N ARG A 176 -2.97 -35.64 -5.94
CA ARG A 176 -3.60 -35.39 -7.24
C ARG A 176 -4.39 -34.10 -7.24
N PHE A 177 -4.57 -33.52 -8.42
CA PHE A 177 -5.43 -32.36 -8.61
C PHE A 177 -6.84 -32.80 -8.96
N TRP A 178 -7.81 -32.21 -8.25
CA TRP A 178 -9.22 -32.46 -8.45
C TRP A 178 -9.95 -31.15 -8.70
N ILE A 179 -10.88 -31.16 -9.64
CA ILE A 179 -11.90 -30.13 -9.76
C ILE A 179 -13.11 -30.62 -8.97
N MET A 180 -13.52 -29.83 -7.99
CA MET A 180 -14.73 -30.07 -7.21
C MET A 180 -15.77 -29.00 -7.51
N ASN A 181 -17.02 -29.41 -7.70
CA ASN A 181 -18.13 -28.48 -7.82
C ASN A 181 -18.85 -28.29 -6.48
N TRP A 182 -19.80 -27.36 -6.43
CA TRP A 182 -20.57 -27.08 -5.21
C TRP A 182 -21.44 -28.24 -4.70
N ASN A 183 -21.67 -29.29 -5.50
CA ASN A 183 -22.37 -30.50 -5.07
C ASN A 183 -21.41 -31.53 -4.43
N GLY A 184 -20.11 -31.23 -4.36
CA GLY A 184 -19.09 -32.13 -3.85
C GLY A 184 -18.64 -33.19 -4.85
N GLU A 185 -19.12 -33.14 -6.10
CA GLU A 185 -18.68 -34.05 -7.16
C GLU A 185 -17.25 -33.68 -7.56
N ARG A 186 -16.39 -34.70 -7.70
CA ARG A 186 -14.97 -34.53 -7.98
C ARG A 186 -14.61 -35.10 -9.34
N LYS A 187 -13.80 -34.37 -10.09
CA LYS A 187 -13.22 -34.79 -11.36
C LYS A 187 -11.70 -34.68 -11.31
N SER A 188 -11.00 -35.80 -11.53
CA SER A 188 -9.53 -35.81 -11.54
C SER A 188 -8.99 -35.10 -12.79
N LEU A 189 -7.95 -34.30 -12.61
CA LEU A 189 -7.20 -33.64 -13.70
C LEU A 189 -5.93 -34.39 -14.13
N THR A 190 -5.33 -35.21 -13.25
CA THR A 190 -3.99 -35.80 -13.50
C THR A 190 -3.77 -37.19 -12.91
N SER A 191 -2.72 -37.86 -13.39
CA SER A 191 -1.97 -38.89 -12.66
C SER A 191 -0.97 -38.22 -11.68
N GLU A 192 -0.77 -38.83 -10.51
CA GLU A 192 0.04 -38.40 -9.36
C GLU A 192 1.08 -37.30 -9.59
N VAL A 193 0.98 -36.22 -8.81
CA VAL A 193 1.94 -35.13 -8.75
C VAL A 193 2.37 -34.98 -7.28
N ALA A 194 3.52 -35.55 -6.94
CA ALA A 194 4.08 -35.44 -5.59
C ALA A 194 4.47 -33.98 -5.29
N GLU A 195 4.09 -33.52 -4.09
CA GLU A 195 4.44 -32.24 -3.44
C GLU A 195 4.49 -31.01 -4.37
N ASN A 196 3.47 -30.15 -4.24
CA ASN A 196 3.25 -29.06 -5.17
C ASN A 196 3.27 -27.71 -4.47
N THR A 197 3.97 -26.74 -5.07
CA THR A 197 3.69 -25.33 -4.83
C THR A 197 2.89 -24.80 -6.00
N VAL A 198 1.66 -24.34 -5.74
CA VAL A 198 0.79 -23.77 -6.78
C VAL A 198 0.90 -22.25 -6.73
N THR A 199 1.16 -21.66 -7.89
CA THR A 199 1.24 -20.22 -8.10
C THR A 199 0.14 -19.79 -9.05
N LEU A 200 -0.56 -18.72 -8.69
CA LEU A 200 -1.66 -18.17 -9.49
C LEU A 200 -1.13 -17.53 -10.77
N THR A 201 -1.94 -17.50 -11.82
CA THR A 201 -1.66 -16.74 -13.04
C THR A 201 -2.75 -15.66 -13.25
N PRO A 202 -2.53 -14.66 -14.13
CA PRO A 202 -3.58 -13.69 -14.46
C PRO A 202 -4.84 -14.34 -15.03
N ASN A 203 -4.72 -15.54 -15.60
CA ASN A 203 -5.87 -16.33 -16.02
C ASN A 203 -6.35 -17.23 -14.85
N PRO A 204 -7.56 -17.02 -14.31
CA PRO A 204 -8.04 -17.74 -13.13
C PRO A 204 -8.20 -19.25 -13.34
N SER A 205 -8.26 -19.74 -14.60
CA SER A 205 -8.30 -21.16 -14.89
C SER A 205 -6.91 -21.80 -15.10
N GLN A 206 -5.82 -21.03 -14.99
CA GLN A 206 -4.46 -21.49 -15.20
C GLN A 206 -3.60 -21.29 -13.95
N PHE A 207 -2.77 -22.29 -13.67
CA PHE A 207 -1.89 -22.33 -12.50
C PHE A 207 -0.51 -22.79 -12.92
N VAL A 208 0.50 -22.16 -12.34
CA VAL A 208 1.89 -22.64 -12.44
C VAL A 208 2.13 -23.53 -11.24
N VAL A 209 2.44 -24.79 -11.48
CA VAL A 209 2.70 -25.79 -10.45
C VAL A 209 4.18 -26.13 -10.48
N MET A 210 4.85 -25.97 -9.35
CA MET A 210 6.18 -26.53 -9.14
C MET A 210 6.01 -27.87 -8.42
N SER A 211 6.37 -28.97 -9.10
CA SER A 211 6.38 -30.31 -8.51
C SER A 211 7.81 -30.74 -8.21
N SER A 212 8.06 -31.22 -7.00
CA SER A 212 9.29 -31.95 -6.68
C SER A 212 9.06 -33.44 -6.88
N THR A 213 9.39 -33.94 -8.06
CA THR A 213 9.48 -35.39 -8.26
C THR A 213 10.62 -35.95 -7.38
N GLY A 214 10.51 -37.20 -6.93
CA GLY A 214 11.53 -37.86 -6.09
C GLY A 214 12.95 -37.92 -6.69
N SER A 215 13.12 -37.46 -7.93
CA SER A 215 14.41 -37.23 -8.59
C SER A 215 15.18 -35.99 -8.08
N GLY A 216 14.55 -35.14 -7.26
CA GLY A 216 15.17 -33.96 -6.64
C GLY A 216 15.28 -32.72 -7.54
N ARG A 217 14.88 -32.79 -8.81
CA ARG A 217 14.79 -31.61 -9.69
C ARG A 217 13.35 -31.10 -9.75
N PRO A 218 13.09 -29.81 -9.43
CA PRO A 218 11.76 -29.24 -9.57
C PRO A 218 11.36 -29.21 -11.04
N GLN A 219 10.16 -29.68 -11.33
CA GLN A 219 9.54 -29.57 -12.64
C GLN A 219 8.45 -28.50 -12.58
N TRP A 220 8.49 -27.58 -13.54
CA TRP A 220 7.45 -26.57 -13.72
C TRP A 220 6.40 -27.08 -14.68
N LEU A 221 5.14 -26.99 -14.26
CA LEU A 221 3.97 -27.44 -14.99
C LEU A 221 3.00 -26.27 -15.11
N LEU A 222 2.37 -26.14 -16.28
CA LEU A 222 1.18 -25.33 -16.46
C LEU A 222 -0.04 -26.24 -16.34
N LEU A 223 -0.83 -26.01 -15.30
CA LEU A 223 -2.14 -26.64 -15.15
C LEU A 223 -3.20 -25.71 -15.75
N ASP A 224 -3.91 -26.20 -16.77
CA ASP A 224 -5.07 -25.52 -17.35
C ASP A 224 -6.32 -26.31 -16.98
N ALA A 225 -7.07 -25.80 -15.99
CA ALA A 225 -8.25 -26.46 -15.48
C ALA A 225 -9.40 -26.49 -16.50
N LYS A 226 -9.45 -25.50 -17.40
CA LYS A 226 -10.49 -25.41 -18.44
C LYS A 226 -10.23 -26.40 -19.57
N ALA A 227 -8.98 -26.46 -20.02
CA ALA A 227 -8.54 -27.44 -21.03
C ALA A 227 -8.38 -28.85 -20.44
N GLN A 228 -8.32 -28.96 -19.11
CA GLN A 228 -8.05 -30.19 -18.36
C GLN A 228 -6.73 -30.83 -18.77
N THR A 229 -5.70 -29.98 -18.91
CA THR A 229 -4.37 -30.39 -19.32
C THR A 229 -3.33 -29.95 -18.29
N VAL A 230 -2.26 -30.73 -18.21
CA VAL A 230 -1.05 -30.35 -17.47
C VAL A 230 0.14 -30.51 -18.40
N THR A 231 0.81 -29.40 -18.70
CA THR A 231 1.91 -29.37 -19.67
C THR A 231 3.20 -28.90 -19.01
N PRO A 232 4.33 -29.58 -19.20
CA PRO A 232 5.62 -29.08 -18.76
C PRO A 232 5.93 -27.72 -19.40
N ILE A 233 6.49 -26.80 -18.61
CA ILE A 233 6.93 -25.48 -19.06
C ILE A 233 8.35 -25.19 -18.56
N SER A 234 9.01 -24.21 -19.15
CA SER A 234 10.33 -23.76 -18.66
C SER A 234 10.19 -22.90 -17.39
N MET A 235 11.30 -22.69 -16.67
CA MET A 235 11.33 -21.81 -15.51
C MET A 235 11.07 -20.34 -15.90
N GLU A 236 11.56 -19.92 -17.05
CA GLU A 236 11.34 -18.57 -17.59
C GLU A 236 9.86 -18.35 -17.93
N GLU A 237 9.21 -19.35 -18.51
CA GLU A 237 7.78 -19.30 -18.79
C GLU A 237 6.94 -19.35 -17.50
N ALA A 238 7.34 -20.15 -16.52
CA ALA A 238 6.72 -20.17 -15.20
C ALA A 238 6.79 -18.79 -14.53
N ALA A 239 7.95 -18.14 -14.59
CA ALA A 239 8.17 -16.82 -14.03
C ALA A 239 7.34 -15.73 -14.75
N SER A 240 7.20 -15.79 -16.08
CA SER A 240 6.42 -14.80 -16.84
C SER A 240 4.90 -14.94 -16.67
N ARG A 241 4.42 -16.15 -16.36
CA ARG A 241 2.99 -16.42 -16.14
C ARG A 241 2.53 -16.26 -14.69
N SER A 242 3.44 -16.33 -13.73
CA SER A 242 3.12 -16.28 -12.30
C SER A 242 2.69 -14.88 -11.87
N LEU A 243 1.57 -14.78 -11.14
CA LEU A 243 1.21 -13.58 -10.41
C LEU A 243 2.17 -13.41 -9.21
N PRO A 244 2.71 -12.22 -8.96
CA PRO A 244 3.31 -11.91 -7.68
C PRO A 244 2.18 -11.96 -6.64
N GLY A 245 2.06 -13.07 -5.91
CA GLY A 245 0.95 -13.28 -4.98
C GLY A 245 0.77 -12.11 -4.01
N ALA A 246 -0.46 -11.80 -3.60
CA ALA A 246 -0.74 -10.76 -2.61
C ALA A 246 0.06 -11.07 -1.34
N ARG A 247 1.02 -10.20 -0.98
CA ARG A 247 1.76 -10.35 0.28
C ARG A 247 1.36 -9.22 1.23
N PRO A 248 1.04 -9.53 2.49
CA PRO A 248 0.83 -8.50 3.50
C PRO A 248 2.12 -7.67 3.64
N LEU A 249 1.96 -6.34 3.64
CA LEU A 249 3.06 -5.43 3.94
C LEU A 249 3.31 -5.45 5.45
N GLN A 250 4.46 -5.97 5.88
CA GLN A 250 4.88 -5.83 7.27
C GLN A 250 5.68 -4.54 7.45
N VAL A 251 5.01 -3.52 7.96
CA VAL A 251 5.68 -2.26 8.31
C VAL A 251 6.45 -2.49 9.60
N ARG A 252 7.79 -2.45 9.51
CA ARG A 252 8.65 -2.35 10.69
C ARG A 252 9.10 -0.91 10.88
N GLN A 253 8.99 -0.44 12.11
CA GLN A 253 9.57 0.83 12.52
C GLN A 253 11.06 0.60 12.79
N GLU A 254 11.92 0.84 11.80
CA GLU A 254 13.33 1.08 12.07
C GLU A 254 13.53 2.58 12.28
N ALA A 255 14.23 2.95 13.34
CA ALA A 255 14.83 4.27 13.44
C ALA A 255 15.95 4.30 12.39
N ASP A 256 15.74 5.01 11.30
CA ASP A 256 16.79 5.27 10.32
C ASP A 256 17.93 5.97 11.07
N SER A 257 19.09 5.31 11.17
CA SER A 257 20.12 5.66 12.16
C SER A 257 20.88 6.95 11.86
N GLU A 258 20.51 7.69 10.80
CA GLU A 258 21.14 8.98 10.46
C GLU A 258 20.16 10.09 10.04
N ILE A 259 18.87 9.77 9.84
CA ILE A 259 17.84 10.75 9.49
C ILE A 259 16.61 10.51 10.37
N ALA A 260 16.51 11.26 11.47
CA ALA A 260 15.44 11.15 12.47
C ALA A 260 14.03 11.56 11.96
N THR A 261 13.80 11.67 10.64
CA THR A 261 12.59 12.24 10.05
C THR A 261 11.93 11.39 8.95
N THR A 262 12.55 10.28 8.53
CA THR A 262 12.02 9.37 7.51
C THR A 262 11.73 7.99 8.10
N PHE A 263 10.48 7.55 7.99
CA PHE A 263 10.07 6.18 8.31
C PHE A 263 9.77 5.47 7.00
N SER A 264 10.49 4.39 6.72
CA SER A 264 10.29 3.56 5.54
C SER A 264 9.41 2.36 5.91
N ALA A 265 8.37 2.08 5.11
CA ALA A 265 7.65 0.82 5.19
C ALA A 265 8.40 -0.23 4.36
N TRP A 266 8.79 -1.33 4.99
CA TRP A 266 9.53 -2.41 4.34
C TRP A 266 8.61 -3.61 4.02
N ILE A 267 9.05 -4.49 3.13
CA ILE A 267 8.44 -5.81 2.91
C ILE A 267 9.50 -6.86 3.28
N GLU A 268 9.22 -7.69 4.28
CA GLU A 268 10.16 -8.73 4.73
C GLU A 268 10.12 -9.94 3.78
N GLY A 269 11.24 -10.26 3.14
CA GLY A 269 11.47 -11.48 2.36
C GLY A 269 12.09 -12.60 3.23
N ARG A 270 11.84 -13.87 2.88
CA ARG A 270 12.11 -15.04 3.74
C ARG A 270 13.56 -15.26 4.21
N ASN A 271 14.60 -14.57 3.73
CA ASN A 271 16.00 -15.02 3.95
C ASN A 271 17.11 -14.00 4.24
N GLN A 272 16.91 -12.69 4.48
CA GLN A 272 18.04 -11.79 4.82
C GLN A 272 17.70 -10.67 5.82
N LYS A 273 18.58 -10.47 6.82
CA LYS A 273 18.53 -9.40 7.85
C LYS A 273 19.55 -8.27 7.57
N ALA A 274 19.70 -7.85 6.33
CA ALA A 274 20.61 -6.76 5.95
C ALA A 274 19.87 -5.69 5.13
N PRO A 275 20.24 -4.40 5.24
CA PRO A 275 19.61 -3.33 4.49
C PRO A 275 19.99 -3.47 3.02
N GLN A 276 19.11 -4.11 2.25
CA GLN A 276 19.12 -4.02 0.80
C GLN A 276 17.91 -3.21 0.36
N ALA A 277 18.16 -1.95 0.01
CA ALA A 277 17.40 -1.25 -1.02
C ALA A 277 17.61 -1.98 -2.36
N ARG A 278 16.99 -3.15 -2.52
CA ARG A 278 16.87 -3.87 -3.79
C ARG A 278 15.54 -4.63 -3.81
N GLY A 279 14.58 -4.08 -4.55
CA GLY A 279 13.46 -4.81 -5.13
C GLY A 279 12.44 -5.37 -4.15
N SER A 280 11.54 -4.52 -3.66
CA SER A 280 10.18 -4.99 -3.40
C SER A 280 9.59 -5.44 -4.75
N VAL A 281 9.32 -6.73 -4.91
CA VAL A 281 8.62 -7.28 -6.10
C VAL A 281 7.12 -6.91 -6.10
N LEU A 282 6.64 -6.09 -5.16
CA LEU A 282 5.21 -5.85 -4.93
C LEU A 282 4.74 -4.42 -5.16
N THR A 283 5.67 -3.49 -5.34
CA THR A 283 5.38 -2.21 -5.97
C THR A 283 6.22 -2.24 -7.22
N ALA A 284 5.58 -2.35 -8.40
CA ALA A 284 6.29 -2.32 -9.66
C ALA A 284 7.15 -1.05 -9.69
N GLN A 285 8.44 -1.18 -9.36
CA GLN A 285 9.40 -0.14 -9.59
C GLN A 285 9.54 -0.08 -11.10
N ALA A 286 9.20 1.07 -11.70
CA ALA A 286 9.66 1.35 -13.04
C ALA A 286 11.18 1.09 -13.05
N SER A 287 11.68 0.32 -14.03
CA SER A 287 13.11 0.14 -14.23
C SER A 287 13.77 1.52 -14.29
N SER A 288 14.98 1.66 -13.75
CA SER A 288 15.71 2.94 -13.65
C SER A 288 15.68 3.77 -14.93
N ASP A 289 15.62 3.08 -16.08
CA ASP A 289 15.73 3.64 -17.41
C ASP A 289 14.42 4.29 -17.91
N THR A 290 13.31 4.13 -17.19
CA THR A 290 12.00 4.69 -17.53
C THR A 290 11.48 5.70 -16.51
N ARG A 291 12.22 5.95 -15.42
CA ARG A 291 11.80 6.87 -14.36
C ARG A 291 11.94 8.33 -14.79
N LEU A 292 10.96 9.15 -14.40
CA LEU A 292 11.09 10.60 -14.54
C LEU A 292 12.18 11.11 -13.59
N PRO A 293 12.92 12.19 -13.95
CA PRO A 293 13.83 12.86 -13.02
C PRO A 293 13.08 13.26 -11.74
N HIS A 294 13.52 12.73 -10.58
CA HIS A 294 12.85 12.90 -9.28
C HIS A 294 11.41 12.37 -9.20
N GLU A 295 11.09 11.33 -9.97
CA GLU A 295 9.92 10.51 -9.72
C GLU A 295 9.87 10.13 -8.23
N LEU A 296 8.76 10.45 -7.56
CA LEU A 296 8.58 10.19 -6.14
C LEU A 296 8.79 8.70 -5.87
N ASP A 297 9.49 8.38 -4.78
CA ASP A 297 9.56 7.00 -4.33
C ASP A 297 8.17 6.56 -3.88
N SER A 298 7.50 5.79 -4.74
CA SER A 298 6.14 5.25 -4.58
C SER A 298 5.92 4.58 -3.22
N SER A 299 7.00 4.09 -2.60
CA SER A 299 6.99 3.37 -1.32
C SER A 299 6.73 4.25 -0.09
N ALA A 300 6.98 5.57 -0.17
CA ALA A 300 7.09 6.42 1.02
C ALA A 300 5.79 7.05 1.54
N ARG A 301 4.70 7.09 0.76
CA ARG A 301 3.52 7.92 1.10
C ARG A 301 2.41 7.21 1.88
N ILE A 302 2.17 5.92 1.66
CA ILE A 302 1.29 5.12 2.54
C ILE A 302 1.85 5.09 3.97
N ALA A 303 3.18 5.14 4.11
CA ALA A 303 3.87 5.18 5.40
C ALA A 303 3.65 6.46 6.21
N ALA A 304 3.34 7.60 5.57
CA ALA A 304 3.14 8.87 6.28
C ALA A 304 1.84 8.90 7.10
N ASP A 305 0.77 8.27 6.59
CA ASP A 305 -0.52 8.12 7.29
C ASP A 305 -0.43 7.16 8.51
N MET A 306 0.64 6.37 8.56
CA MET A 306 0.91 5.33 9.58
C MET A 306 1.74 5.84 10.77
N ARG A 307 2.19 7.11 10.75
CA ARG A 307 3.03 7.74 11.79
C ARG A 307 2.44 7.71 13.21
N SER A 308 1.16 7.39 13.38
CA SER A 308 0.48 7.43 14.68
C SER A 308 0.25 6.07 15.34
N SER A 309 0.74 4.95 14.78
CA SER A 309 0.48 3.60 15.29
C SER A 309 1.74 2.96 15.87
N SER A 310 1.65 2.45 17.10
CA SER A 310 2.71 1.71 17.79
C SER A 310 3.04 0.39 17.08
N LEU A 311 4.30 0.22 16.66
CA LEU A 311 5.04 -1.01 16.30
C LEU A 311 4.45 -2.02 15.26
N TYR A 312 3.13 -2.10 15.06
CA TYR A 312 2.49 -2.99 14.08
C TYR A 312 1.25 -2.31 13.49
N ALA A 313 1.35 -1.84 12.25
CA ALA A 313 0.19 -1.38 11.49
C ALA A 313 -0.29 -2.49 10.56
N LEU A 314 -1.57 -2.87 10.65
CA LEU A 314 -2.20 -3.74 9.66
C LEU A 314 -2.42 -2.91 8.39
N VAL A 315 -1.76 -3.28 7.29
CA VAL A 315 -1.83 -2.59 6.01
C VAL A 315 -1.71 -3.58 4.85
N GLY A 316 -2.32 -3.24 3.72
CA GLY A 316 -2.14 -4.01 2.49
C GLY A 316 -2.69 -3.30 1.27
N THR A 317 -2.46 -3.91 0.12
CA THR A 317 -3.01 -3.52 -1.18
C THR A 317 -3.78 -4.70 -1.77
N THR A 318 -4.78 -4.38 -2.58
CA THR A 318 -5.49 -5.37 -3.40
C THR A 318 -5.26 -5.10 -4.87
N TYR A 319 -5.41 -6.15 -5.66
CA TYR A 319 -5.24 -6.15 -7.10
C TYR A 319 -6.48 -6.73 -7.76
N ASP A 320 -6.77 -6.30 -8.98
CA ASP A 320 -7.81 -6.89 -9.82
C ASP A 320 -7.31 -8.13 -10.57
N ALA A 321 -8.18 -8.73 -11.41
CA ALA A 321 -7.85 -9.92 -12.19
C ALA A 321 -6.75 -9.69 -13.24
N THR A 322 -6.51 -8.43 -13.61
CA THR A 322 -5.42 -8.04 -14.52
C THR A 322 -4.14 -7.67 -13.76
N ASN A 323 -4.09 -7.94 -12.45
CA ASN A 323 -2.98 -7.60 -11.56
C ASN A 323 -2.73 -6.08 -11.44
N GLN A 324 -3.77 -5.27 -11.65
CA GLN A 324 -3.68 -3.82 -11.42
C GLN A 324 -4.12 -3.49 -10.00
N PRO A 325 -3.39 -2.61 -9.29
CA PRO A 325 -3.75 -2.21 -7.95
C PRO A 325 -5.09 -1.47 -7.97
N ASN A 326 -6.02 -1.86 -7.09
CA ASN A 326 -7.38 -1.30 -7.05
C ASN A 326 -7.70 -0.56 -5.74
N ALA A 327 -7.07 -0.95 -4.62
CA ALA A 327 -7.24 -0.30 -3.34
C ALA A 327 -6.03 -0.55 -2.43
N ALA A 328 -5.77 0.41 -1.54
CA ALA A 328 -4.94 0.24 -0.36
C ALA A 328 -5.82 0.31 0.88
N TRP A 329 -5.44 -0.41 1.93
CA TRP A 329 -6.16 -0.41 3.20
C TRP A 329 -5.19 -0.39 4.36
N PHE A 330 -5.62 0.20 5.48
CA PHE A 330 -4.85 0.19 6.72
C PHE A 330 -5.76 0.32 7.93
N VAL A 331 -5.30 -0.15 9.09
CA VAL A 331 -5.98 0.03 10.37
C VAL A 331 -5.27 1.11 11.18
N ARG A 332 -6.02 2.11 11.65
CA ARG A 332 -5.53 3.17 12.53
C ARG A 332 -6.55 3.41 13.64
N ASN A 333 -6.10 3.38 14.90
CA ASN A 333 -6.97 3.47 16.07
C ASN A 333 -8.12 2.45 16.00
N GLU A 334 -7.81 1.23 15.54
CA GLU A 334 -8.76 0.11 15.43
C GLU A 334 -9.91 0.39 14.47
N GLN A 335 -9.75 1.37 13.59
CA GLN A 335 -10.65 1.69 12.50
C GLN A 335 -10.00 1.29 11.18
N LEU A 336 -10.72 0.55 10.34
CA LEU A 336 -10.26 0.23 8.99
C LEU A 336 -10.50 1.43 8.05
N TYR A 337 -9.45 1.82 7.34
CA TYR A 337 -9.47 2.84 6.29
C TYR A 337 -9.18 2.19 4.95
N VAL A 338 -9.80 2.73 3.90
CA VAL A 338 -9.56 2.33 2.51
C VAL A 338 -9.26 3.55 1.66
N ARG A 339 -8.31 3.39 0.75
CA ARG A 339 -7.94 4.34 -0.29
C ARG A 339 -8.13 3.66 -1.64
N ARG A 340 -8.99 4.19 -2.49
CA ARG A 340 -9.13 3.68 -3.86
C ARG A 340 -7.87 4.00 -4.66
N ILE A 341 -7.42 3.04 -5.46
CA ILE A 341 -6.34 3.22 -6.42
C ILE A 341 -6.98 3.15 -7.80
N SER A 342 -6.77 4.19 -8.60
CA SER A 342 -7.27 4.26 -9.97
C SER A 342 -6.14 4.60 -10.92
N GLU A 343 -6.20 4.05 -12.13
CA GLU A 343 -5.27 4.41 -13.20
C GLU A 343 -5.34 5.92 -13.48
N LEU A 344 -4.18 6.51 -13.70
CA LEU A 344 -3.99 7.92 -14.02
C LEU A 344 -3.26 7.99 -15.37
N PRO A 345 -3.72 8.81 -16.34
CA PRO A 345 -2.98 9.02 -17.58
C PRO A 345 -1.54 9.47 -17.31
N LEU A 346 -0.58 8.96 -18.07
CA LEU A 346 0.84 9.31 -17.88
C LEU A 346 1.09 10.83 -17.98
N SER A 347 0.38 11.52 -18.86
CA SER A 347 0.43 12.99 -18.98
C SER A 347 0.07 13.70 -17.67
N ASP A 348 -0.96 13.21 -16.99
CA ASP A 348 -1.48 13.80 -15.75
C ASP A 348 -0.55 13.47 -14.58
N TYR A 349 0.02 12.27 -14.59
CA TYR A 349 1.06 11.86 -13.64
C TYR A 349 2.32 12.72 -13.78
N GLU A 350 2.78 12.99 -15.00
CA GLU A 350 3.91 13.89 -15.23
C GLU A 350 3.63 15.29 -14.70
N ALA A 351 2.44 15.84 -14.99
CA ALA A 351 2.03 17.14 -14.48
C ALA A 351 2.01 17.15 -12.94
N TYR A 352 1.53 16.08 -12.32
CA TYR A 352 1.55 15.88 -10.87
C TYR A 352 2.97 15.84 -10.30
N VAL A 353 3.90 15.11 -10.92
CA VAL A 353 5.31 15.04 -10.50
C VAL A 353 5.95 16.43 -10.60
N ARG A 354 5.77 17.13 -11.72
CA ARG A 354 6.25 18.50 -11.92
C ARG A 354 5.74 19.45 -10.84
N GLY A 355 4.43 19.42 -10.58
CA GLY A 355 3.79 20.24 -9.55
C GLY A 355 4.31 19.93 -8.14
N THR A 356 4.53 18.65 -7.83
CA THR A 356 5.08 18.23 -6.52
C THR A 356 6.52 18.71 -6.34
N VAL A 357 7.37 18.57 -7.37
CA VAL A 357 8.75 19.06 -7.35
C VAL A 357 8.77 20.58 -7.19
N GLN A 358 7.94 21.31 -7.94
CA GLN A 358 7.81 22.76 -7.81
C GLN A 358 7.41 23.16 -6.38
N LEU A 359 6.36 22.56 -5.82
CA LEU A 359 5.87 22.87 -4.48
C LEU A 359 6.95 22.59 -3.41
N ASN A 360 7.61 21.44 -3.47
CA ASN A 360 8.65 21.07 -2.52
C ASN A 360 9.85 22.03 -2.61
N ALA A 361 10.31 22.33 -3.83
CA ALA A 361 11.40 23.27 -4.06
C ALA A 361 11.05 24.67 -3.55
N MET A 362 9.83 25.15 -3.82
CA MET A 362 9.35 26.44 -3.34
C MET A 362 9.28 26.51 -1.81
N ASN A 363 8.79 25.46 -1.16
CA ASN A 363 8.74 25.40 0.30
C ASN A 363 10.14 25.42 0.92
N ARG A 364 11.09 24.62 0.40
CA ARG A 364 12.48 24.60 0.87
C ARG A 364 13.16 25.95 0.70
N ALA A 365 13.05 26.54 -0.50
CA ALA A 365 13.59 27.85 -0.81
C ALA A 365 12.99 28.94 0.10
N LYS A 366 11.68 28.91 0.35
CA LYS A 366 11.02 29.85 1.26
C LYS A 366 11.50 29.67 2.71
N MET A 367 11.69 28.45 3.19
CA MET A 367 12.22 28.19 4.53
C MET A 367 13.62 28.80 4.69
N VAL A 368 14.50 28.62 3.71
CA VAL A 368 15.85 29.19 3.74
C VAL A 368 15.82 30.72 3.62
N ALA A 369 14.97 31.28 2.76
CA ALA A 369 14.83 32.72 2.63
C ALA A 369 14.35 33.37 3.95
N VAL A 370 13.37 32.76 4.62
CA VAL A 370 12.91 33.20 5.93
C VAL A 370 14.01 33.04 6.99
N ALA A 371 14.75 31.93 7.00
CA ALA A 371 15.88 31.74 7.92
C ALA A 371 16.95 32.82 7.76
N ALA A 372 17.28 33.21 6.52
CA ALA A 372 18.19 34.33 6.26
C ALA A 372 17.66 35.67 6.77
N MET A 373 16.35 35.90 6.66
CA MET A 373 15.72 37.10 7.23
C MET A 373 15.77 37.12 8.76
N LEU A 374 15.58 35.96 9.41
CA LEU A 374 15.69 35.84 10.87
C LEU A 374 17.13 36.08 11.32
N PHE A 375 18.10 35.47 10.64
CA PHE A 375 19.52 35.73 10.87
C PHE A 375 19.82 37.24 10.78
N SER A 376 19.36 37.92 9.73
CA SER A 376 19.59 39.35 9.59
C SER A 376 18.92 40.19 10.67
N ALA A 377 17.75 39.79 11.16
CA ALA A 377 17.11 40.49 12.27
C ALA A 377 17.96 40.41 13.56
N ASP A 378 18.61 39.28 13.79
CA ASP A 378 19.45 39.05 14.98
C ASP A 378 20.87 39.63 14.85
N HIS A 379 21.28 40.02 13.64
CA HIS A 379 22.63 40.55 13.34
C HIS A 379 22.57 41.97 12.76
N ASP A 380 21.75 42.84 13.35
CA ASP A 380 21.65 44.28 13.02
C ASP A 380 21.39 44.58 11.53
N GLY A 381 20.67 43.68 10.85
CA GLY A 381 20.35 43.78 9.44
C GLY A 381 21.42 43.22 8.51
N ALA A 382 22.57 42.75 9.00
CA ALA A 382 23.59 42.09 8.19
C ALA A 382 23.09 40.75 7.62
N THR A 383 23.35 40.51 6.35
CA THR A 383 22.98 39.23 5.72
C THR A 383 24.07 38.18 5.95
N PRO A 384 23.76 36.87 5.89
CA PRO A 384 24.81 35.86 5.90
C PRO A 384 25.77 36.05 4.72
N GLU A 385 27.07 35.90 4.96
CA GLU A 385 28.08 35.86 3.88
C GLU A 385 27.94 34.58 3.05
N ASN A 386 28.33 34.64 1.77
CA ASN A 386 28.30 33.48 0.88
C ASN A 386 29.08 32.29 1.44
N LYS A 387 30.21 32.57 2.10
CA LYS A 387 31.03 31.55 2.73
C LYS A 387 30.46 31.24 4.11
N GLY A 388 30.07 29.99 4.34
CA GLY A 388 29.58 29.55 5.65
C GLY A 388 28.11 29.89 5.94
N TRP A 389 27.34 30.37 4.94
CA TRP A 389 25.92 30.69 5.12
C TRP A 389 25.11 29.53 5.71
N GLN A 390 25.44 28.28 5.36
CA GLN A 390 24.72 27.11 5.86
C GLN A 390 24.86 26.95 7.38
N ASP A 391 26.04 27.20 7.92
CA ASP A 391 26.27 27.13 9.37
C ASP A 391 25.57 28.31 10.08
N ALA A 392 25.58 29.49 9.46
CA ALA A 392 24.89 30.67 9.95
C ALA A 392 23.36 30.47 10.04
N LEU A 393 22.76 29.77 9.07
CA LEU A 393 21.31 29.56 9.02
C LEU A 393 20.83 28.31 9.76
N ARG A 394 21.73 27.39 10.11
CA ARG A 394 21.37 26.07 10.66
C ARG A 394 20.50 26.16 11.92
N SER A 395 20.76 27.12 12.81
CA SER A 395 19.98 27.30 14.06
C SER A 395 18.58 27.87 13.84
N TYR A 396 18.30 28.45 12.68
CA TYR A 396 17.00 29.06 12.34
C TYR A 396 16.10 28.11 11.56
N LEU A 397 16.60 26.93 11.18
CA LEU A 397 15.87 25.92 10.45
C LEU A 397 15.53 24.75 11.35
N ARG A 398 14.24 24.35 11.34
CA ARG A 398 13.82 23.09 11.97
C ARG A 398 14.41 21.86 11.27
N ASP A 399 14.61 21.96 9.97
CA ASP A 399 15.15 20.90 9.11
C ASP A 399 16.33 21.45 8.30
N PRO A 400 17.58 21.14 8.68
CA PRO A 400 18.77 21.61 7.96
C PRO A 400 18.85 21.15 6.50
N SER A 401 18.21 20.02 6.14
CA SER A 401 18.22 19.49 4.76
C SER A 401 17.47 20.41 3.76
N ALA A 402 16.71 21.37 4.27
CA ALA A 402 16.12 22.43 3.44
C ALA A 402 17.18 23.22 2.65
N MET A 403 18.43 23.26 3.12
CA MET A 403 19.56 23.95 2.47
C MET A 403 20.20 23.17 1.31
N ASP A 404 19.90 21.88 1.15
CA ASP A 404 20.62 21.04 0.19
C ASP A 404 20.34 21.45 -1.28
N GLY A 405 21.39 21.64 -2.06
CA GLY A 405 21.29 22.04 -3.46
C GLY A 405 20.89 23.50 -3.69
N ILE A 406 20.71 24.30 -2.63
CA ILE A 406 20.52 25.74 -2.76
C ILE A 406 21.85 26.42 -3.05
N VAL A 407 21.86 27.25 -4.09
CA VAL A 407 22.92 28.22 -4.36
C VAL A 407 22.54 29.53 -3.71
N TYR A 408 23.26 29.89 -2.65
CA TYR A 408 23.10 31.17 -1.98
C TYR A 408 24.00 32.22 -2.65
N LEU A 409 23.55 33.48 -2.73
CA LEU A 409 24.20 34.59 -3.44
C LEU A 409 24.45 35.80 -2.54
N GLY A 410 24.12 35.74 -1.24
CA GLY A 410 24.38 36.84 -0.32
C GLY A 410 25.87 37.04 -0.06
N ASP A 411 26.24 38.28 0.23
CA ASP A 411 27.62 38.77 0.34
C ASP A 411 27.91 39.49 1.66
N GLY A 412 27.02 39.39 2.65
CA GLY A 412 27.20 40.01 3.96
C GLY A 412 26.68 41.44 4.09
N LYS A 413 26.20 42.05 3.00
CA LYS A 413 25.67 43.43 3.01
C LYS A 413 24.52 43.61 3.99
N LEU A 414 24.33 44.85 4.43
CA LEU A 414 23.17 45.20 5.22
C LEU A 414 21.92 45.12 4.36
N ARG A 415 20.83 44.59 4.91
CA ARG A 415 19.57 44.38 4.19
C ARG A 415 18.98 45.69 3.64
N ASN A 416 19.24 46.82 4.29
CA ASN A 416 18.80 48.14 3.83
C ASN A 416 19.62 48.69 2.64
N GLU A 417 20.77 48.10 2.32
CA GLU A 417 21.59 48.43 1.16
C GLU A 417 21.15 47.66 -0.10
N ILE A 418 20.22 46.71 0.05
CA ILE A 418 19.70 45.91 -1.06
C ILE A 418 18.61 46.71 -1.77
N GLU A 419 18.95 47.25 -2.93
CA GLU A 419 17.98 47.89 -3.81
C GLU A 419 16.94 46.86 -4.30
N ASN A 420 15.66 47.24 -4.23
CA ASN A 420 14.50 46.42 -4.64
C ASN A 420 14.54 44.96 -4.12
N PRO A 421 14.36 44.74 -2.81
CA PRO A 421 14.50 43.40 -2.19
C PRO A 421 13.64 42.30 -2.83
N SER A 422 12.51 42.65 -3.45
CA SER A 422 11.60 41.70 -4.10
C SER A 422 12.07 41.21 -5.48
N SER A 423 13.00 41.92 -6.12
CA SER A 423 13.58 41.57 -7.42
C SER A 423 15.04 41.12 -7.33
N THR A 424 15.72 41.44 -6.24
CA THR A 424 17.11 41.04 -6.01
C THR A 424 17.14 39.65 -5.40
N PHE A 425 17.85 38.72 -6.05
CA PHE A 425 17.88 37.34 -5.61
C PHE A 425 18.87 37.12 -4.47
N MET A 426 18.39 36.46 -3.43
CA MET A 426 19.19 35.92 -2.32
C MET A 426 19.87 34.61 -2.72
N GLY A 427 19.28 33.86 -3.64
CA GLY A 427 19.77 32.57 -4.09
C GLY A 427 18.76 31.85 -4.96
N PHE A 428 19.07 30.61 -5.32
CA PHE A 428 18.17 29.79 -6.10
C PHE A 428 18.34 28.29 -5.84
N LEU A 429 17.31 27.52 -6.18
CA LEU A 429 17.33 26.06 -6.22
C LEU A 429 16.98 25.62 -7.62
N ASP A 430 17.92 24.96 -8.30
CA ASP A 430 17.68 24.35 -9.60
C ASP A 430 17.03 22.98 -9.46
N THR A 431 16.00 22.74 -10.27
CA THR A 431 15.34 21.44 -10.44
C THR A 431 15.32 21.06 -11.93
N PRO A 432 14.97 19.82 -12.31
CA PRO A 432 14.82 19.46 -13.71
C PRO A 432 13.68 20.19 -14.43
N TYR A 433 12.65 20.62 -13.71
CA TYR A 433 11.45 21.24 -14.30
C TYR A 433 11.47 22.76 -14.26
N GLY A 434 12.42 23.35 -13.54
CA GLY A 434 12.46 24.78 -13.33
C GLY A 434 13.50 25.19 -12.30
N ARG A 435 13.47 26.46 -11.95
CA ARG A 435 14.30 27.06 -10.91
C ARG A 435 13.41 27.80 -9.93
N VAL A 436 13.67 27.65 -8.64
CA VAL A 436 13.09 28.54 -7.64
C VAL A 436 14.11 29.62 -7.33
N ASN A 437 13.76 30.89 -7.55
CA ASN A 437 14.56 32.03 -7.12
C ASN A 437 14.05 32.52 -5.76
N MET A 438 14.95 32.69 -4.81
CA MET A 438 14.70 33.30 -3.51
C MET A 438 15.03 34.78 -3.59
N ALA A 439 14.19 35.64 -3.03
CA ALA A 439 14.40 37.09 -3.00
C ALA A 439 14.61 37.60 -1.56
N TRP A 440 15.21 38.78 -1.42
CA TRP A 440 15.54 39.40 -0.13
C TRP A 440 14.33 39.94 0.66
N ASP A 441 13.14 39.92 0.05
CA ASP A 441 11.86 40.11 0.74
C ASP A 441 11.31 38.81 1.37
N GLY A 442 12.03 37.68 1.25
CA GLY A 442 11.61 36.37 1.75
C GLY A 442 10.69 35.60 0.81
N SER A 443 10.39 36.16 -0.36
CA SER A 443 9.58 35.48 -1.38
C SER A 443 10.40 34.43 -2.13
N ALA A 444 9.70 33.40 -2.62
CA ALA A 444 10.25 32.38 -3.51
C ALA A 444 9.40 32.35 -4.79
N ARG A 445 10.05 32.43 -5.95
CA ARG A 445 9.39 32.52 -7.26
C ARG A 445 9.85 31.39 -8.16
N TRP A 446 8.91 30.68 -8.77
CA TRP A 446 9.21 29.62 -9.74
C TRP A 446 9.43 30.20 -11.14
N VAL A 447 10.47 29.72 -11.81
CA VAL A 447 10.76 29.97 -13.21
C VAL A 447 10.79 28.62 -13.92
N PRO A 448 9.79 28.29 -14.77
CA PRO A 448 9.75 27.01 -15.46
C PRO A 448 10.91 26.89 -16.45
N LYS A 449 11.48 25.69 -16.58
CA LYS A 449 12.38 25.35 -17.69
C LYS A 449 11.54 24.86 -18.87
N PRO A 450 11.97 25.09 -20.12
CA PRO A 450 11.38 24.41 -21.27
C PRO A 450 11.40 22.89 -20.99
N ALA A 451 10.29 22.21 -21.30
CA ALA A 451 10.29 20.76 -21.24
C ALA A 451 11.38 20.23 -22.19
N PRO A 452 12.18 19.25 -21.77
CA PRO A 452 13.17 18.62 -22.65
C PRO A 452 12.52 17.97 -23.87
#